data_AF-A0A6B3HBV2-F1
#
_entry.id   AF-A0A6B3HBV2-F1
#
_cell.length_a   1.000
_cell.length_b   1.000
_cell.length_c   1.000
_cell.angle_alpha   90.00
_cell.angle_beta   90.00
_cell.angle_gamma   90.00
#
_symmetry.space_group_name_H-M   'P 1'
#
loop_
_entity.id
_entity.type
_entity.pdbx_description
1 polymer ?
#
loop_
_entity_poly.entity_id
_entity_poly.type
_entity_poly.pdbx_seq_one_letter_code
_entity_poly.pdbx_strand_id
1 'polypeptide(L)'
;MLDTDFFRRWMTAAAASVEREANDLTELDSAIGDADHGSNLQRGFTAVTEVLEKDAPATPGAVLTLAGRQLISTVGGASGPLYGTLLR
;
A
#
# COMPACT_ATOMS: atom_id res chain seq x y z
N MET A 1 3.61 21.72 4.34
CA MET A 1 2.97 21.19 5.57
C MET A 1 2.58 19.74 5.28
N LEU A 2 2.63 18.84 6.27
CA LEU A 2 2.18 17.45 6.09
C LEU A 2 0.67 17.38 6.35
N ASP A 3 -0.11 17.82 5.37
CA ASP A 3 -1.58 17.87 5.43
C ASP A 3 -2.23 16.65 4.75
N THR A 4 -3.57 16.58 4.77
CA THR A 4 -4.34 15.46 4.22
C THR A 4 -3.98 15.20 2.74
N ASP A 5 -3.84 16.26 1.95
CA ASP A 5 -3.55 16.16 0.51
C ASP A 5 -2.11 15.73 0.25
N PHE A 6 -1.17 16.09 1.12
CA PHE A 6 0.18 15.52 1.10
C PHE A 6 0.13 14.00 1.22
N PHE A 7 -0.59 13.47 2.22
CA PHE A 7 -0.64 12.02 2.45
C PHE A 7 -1.42 11.28 1.35
N ARG A 8 -2.46 11.89 0.77
CA ARG A 8 -3.12 11.33 -0.43
C ARG A 8 -2.16 11.20 -1.59
N ARG A 9 -1.46 12.28 -1.94
CA ARG A 9 -0.46 12.28 -3.02
C ARG A 9 0.66 11.29 -2.75
N TRP A 10 1.07 11.14 -1.49
CA TRP A 10 2.08 10.16 -1.12
C TRP A 10 1.59 8.72 -1.31
N MET A 11 0.35 8.39 -0.92
CA MET A 11 -0.22 7.06 -1.18
C MET A 11 -0.34 6.75 -2.68
N THR A 12 -0.77 7.72 -3.49
CA THR A 12 -0.80 7.57 -4.95
C THR A 12 0.62 7.37 -5.53
N ALA A 13 1.60 8.13 -5.06
CA ALA A 13 2.99 7.99 -5.51
C ALA A 13 3.61 6.65 -5.08
N ALA A 14 3.29 6.18 -3.86
CA ALA A 14 3.71 4.87 -3.38
C ALA A 14 3.10 3.75 -4.23
N ALA A 15 1.81 3.81 -4.54
CA ALA A 15 1.15 2.86 -5.42
C ALA A 15 1.77 2.84 -6.82
N ALA A 16 2.03 4.01 -7.41
CA ALA A 16 2.70 4.10 -8.71
C ALA A 16 4.14 3.55 -8.68
N SER A 17 4.84 3.65 -7.53
CA SER A 17 6.16 3.03 -7.38
C SER A 17 6.07 1.53 -7.26
N VAL A 18 5.13 1.02 -6.46
CA VAL A 18 4.91 -0.43 -6.32
C VAL A 18 4.50 -1.04 -7.66
N GLU A 19 3.62 -0.40 -8.41
CA GLU A 19 3.19 -0.84 -9.75
C GLU A 19 4.39 -1.00 -10.69
N ARG A 20 5.26 0.01 -10.79
CA ARG A 20 6.43 -0.04 -11.67
C ARG A 20 7.40 -1.16 -11.30
N GLU A 21 7.60 -1.39 -10.00
CA GLU A 21 8.62 -2.31 -9.49
C GLU A 21 8.03 -3.70 -9.15
N ALA A 22 6.74 -3.96 -9.42
CA ALA A 22 6.05 -5.18 -8.99
C ALA A 22 6.71 -6.46 -9.54
N ASN A 23 7.17 -6.44 -10.79
CA ASN A 23 7.86 -7.57 -11.39
C ASN A 23 9.22 -7.81 -10.73
N ASP A 24 10.02 -6.75 -10.56
CA ASP A 24 11.34 -6.82 -9.94
C ASP A 24 11.25 -7.26 -8.47
N LEU A 25 10.27 -6.77 -7.71
CA LEU A 25 9.99 -7.21 -6.35
C LEU A 25 9.61 -8.70 -6.29
N THR A 26 8.84 -9.17 -7.28
CA THR A 26 8.48 -10.59 -7.40
C THR A 26 9.70 -11.46 -7.75
N GLU A 27 10.57 -10.97 -8.63
CA GLU A 27 11.82 -11.65 -8.98
C GLU A 27 12.76 -11.75 -7.78
N LEU A 28 12.95 -10.66 -7.03
CA LEU A 28 13.74 -10.66 -5.80
C LEU A 28 13.20 -11.66 -4.77
N ASP A 29 11.89 -11.69 -4.59
CA ASP A 29 11.22 -12.61 -3.68
C ASP A 29 11.33 -14.06 -4.15
N SER A 30 11.32 -14.33 -5.45
CA SER A 30 11.51 -15.69 -5.98
C SER A 30 12.84 -16.34 -5.60
N ALA A 31 13.87 -15.54 -5.33
CA ALA A 31 15.19 -16.05 -4.95
C ALA A 31 15.22 -16.63 -3.54
N ILE A 32 14.34 -16.18 -2.63
CA ILE A 32 14.40 -16.50 -1.19
C ILE A 32 13.02 -16.70 -0.51
N GLY A 33 11.94 -16.64 -1.28
CA GLY A 33 10.55 -16.63 -0.83
C GLY A 33 9.65 -17.40 -1.81
N ASP A 34 8.39 -16.99 -1.91
CA ASP A 34 7.35 -17.67 -2.69
C ASP A 34 6.96 -16.94 -3.98
N ALA A 35 7.72 -15.91 -4.36
CA ALA A 35 7.53 -15.14 -5.58
C ALA A 35 6.14 -14.48 -5.65
N ASP A 36 5.66 -13.97 -4.52
CA ASP A 36 4.35 -13.33 -4.44
C ASP A 36 4.42 -11.88 -3.99
N HIS A 37 5.57 -11.43 -3.46
CA HIS A 37 5.67 -10.15 -2.76
C HIS A 37 5.24 -8.94 -3.60
N GLY A 38 5.79 -8.81 -4.81
CA GLY A 38 5.47 -7.68 -5.69
C GLY A 38 3.99 -7.68 -6.10
N SER A 39 3.46 -8.85 -6.49
CA SER A 39 2.04 -9.00 -6.82
C SER A 39 1.10 -8.70 -5.64
N ASN A 40 1.52 -9.06 -4.42
CA ASN A 40 0.79 -8.80 -3.19
C ASN A 40 0.74 -7.30 -2.87
N LEU A 41 1.88 -6.62 -2.95
CA LEU A 41 1.93 -5.17 -2.74
C LEU A 41 1.17 -4.41 -3.83
N GLN A 42 1.29 -4.78 -5.09
CA GLN A 42 0.57 -4.16 -6.20
C GLN A 42 -0.94 -4.21 -5.95
N ARG A 43 -1.48 -5.39 -5.62
CA ARG A 43 -2.89 -5.57 -5.29
C ARG A 43 -3.33 -4.69 -4.12
N GLY A 44 -2.51 -4.64 -3.06
CA GLY A 44 -2.82 -3.86 -1.87
C GLY A 44 -2.83 -2.36 -2.10
N PHE A 45 -1.80 -1.84 -2.76
CA PHE A 45 -1.69 -0.40 -3.03
C PHE A 45 -2.69 0.09 -4.06
N THR A 46 -3.07 -0.73 -5.05
CA THR A 46 -4.22 -0.43 -5.93
C THR A 46 -5.50 -0.31 -5.12
N ALA A 47 -5.75 -1.22 -4.19
CA ALA A 47 -6.92 -1.15 -3.32
C ALA A 47 -6.88 0.07 -2.38
N VAL A 48 -5.70 0.48 -1.91
CA VAL A 48 -5.50 1.72 -1.14
C VAL A 48 -5.89 2.95 -1.96
N THR A 49 -5.46 3.04 -3.22
CA THR A 49 -5.82 4.19 -4.07
C THR A 49 -7.33 4.23 -4.34
N GLU A 50 -7.95 3.08 -4.64
CA GLU A 50 -9.40 3.01 -4.88
C GLU A 50 -10.22 3.43 -3.66
N VAL A 51 -9.82 3.00 -2.45
CA VAL A 51 -10.57 3.35 -1.23
C VAL A 51 -10.38 4.83 -0.87
N LEU A 52 -9.20 5.41 -1.12
CA LEU A 52 -8.95 6.83 -0.88
C LEU A 52 -9.62 7.75 -1.91
N GLU A 53 -9.95 7.26 -3.09
CA GLU A 53 -10.78 7.98 -4.06
C GLU A 53 -12.26 7.97 -3.65
N LYS A 54 -12.74 6.84 -3.11
CA LYS A 54 -14.13 6.67 -2.66
C LYS A 54 -14.39 7.40 -1.34
N ASP A 55 -13.52 7.17 -0.36
CA ASP A 55 -13.62 7.77 0.95
C ASP A 55 -12.75 9.02 0.97
N ALA A 56 -13.32 10.15 1.40
CA ALA A 56 -12.61 11.42 1.49
C ALA A 56 -12.18 11.71 2.95
N PRO A 57 -11.20 11.00 3.57
CA PRO A 57 -10.78 11.30 4.94
C PRO A 57 -10.34 12.75 5.10
N ALA A 58 -10.74 13.33 6.23
CA ALA A 58 -10.58 14.76 6.54
C ALA A 58 -9.22 15.11 7.17
N THR A 59 -8.46 14.12 7.64
CA THR A 59 -7.20 14.35 8.36
C THR A 59 -6.05 13.49 7.82
N PRO A 60 -4.79 13.91 8.01
CA PRO A 60 -3.60 13.12 7.69
C PRO A 60 -3.65 11.70 8.28
N GLY A 61 -3.96 11.60 9.57
CA GLY A 61 -4.01 10.31 10.28
C GLY A 61 -5.10 9.39 9.74
N ALA A 62 -6.24 9.95 9.31
CA ALA A 62 -7.32 9.16 8.72
C ALA A 62 -6.95 8.58 7.35
N VAL A 63 -6.17 9.30 6.53
CA VAL A 63 -5.60 8.76 5.28
C VAL A 63 -4.72 7.55 5.56
N LEU A 64 -3.78 7.68 6.50
CA LEU A 64 -2.84 6.62 6.87
C LEU A 64 -3.57 5.41 7.47
N THR A 65 -4.47 5.63 8.43
CA THR A 65 -5.25 4.55 9.07
C THR A 65 -6.08 3.78 8.05
N LEU A 66 -6.72 4.47 7.09
CA LEU A 66 -7.50 3.83 6.05
C LEU A 66 -6.61 2.98 5.13
N ALA A 67 -5.48 3.53 4.69
CA ALA A 67 -4.50 2.79 3.89
C ALA A 67 -3.97 1.55 4.63
N GLY A 68 -3.58 1.70 5.90
CA GLY A 68 -3.09 0.60 6.72
C GLY A 68 -4.12 -0.52 6.89
N ARG A 69 -5.38 -0.18 7.21
CA ARG A 69 -6.47 -1.17 7.27
C ARG A 69 -6.68 -1.89 5.95
N GLN A 70 -6.60 -1.17 4.84
CA GLN A 70 -6.75 -1.76 3.52
C GLN A 70 -5.61 -2.72 3.19
N LEU A 71 -4.37 -2.39 3.54
CA LEU A 71 -3.23 -3.30 3.34
C LEU A 71 -3.34 -4.58 4.17
N ILE A 72 -3.81 -4.49 5.43
CA ILE A 72 -4.04 -5.67 6.28
C ILE A 72 -5.04 -6.65 5.63
N SER A 73 -6.08 -6.13 4.96
CA SER A 73 -7.15 -6.96 4.41
C SER A 73 -6.89 -7.47 2.99
N THR A 74 -5.94 -6.87 2.25
CA THR A 74 -5.74 -7.15 0.81
C THR A 74 -4.38 -7.71 0.45
N VAL A 75 -3.35 -7.43 1.26
CA VAL A 75 -1.99 -7.94 1.07
C VAL A 75 -1.83 -9.24 1.84
N GLY A 76 -1.46 -10.31 1.12
CA GLY A 76 -1.18 -11.61 1.69
C GLY A 76 0.20 -11.68 2.38
N GLY A 77 0.45 -12.82 3.03
CA GLY A 77 1.75 -13.11 3.64
C GLY A 77 2.13 -12.17 4.78
N ALA A 78 3.43 -12.06 5.05
CA ALA A 78 3.96 -11.26 6.16
C ALA A 78 3.84 -9.74 5.91
N SER A 79 3.82 -9.31 4.66
CA SER A 79 3.89 -7.89 4.29
C SER A 79 2.62 -7.11 4.65
N GLY A 80 1.43 -7.72 4.56
CA GLY A 80 0.16 -7.08 4.89
C GLY A 80 0.08 -6.57 6.34
N PRO A 81 0.29 -7.43 7.36
CA PRO A 81 0.33 -6.99 8.76
C PRO A 81 1.43 -5.96 9.07
N LEU A 82 2.60 -6.07 8.42
CA LEU A 82 3.74 -5.17 8.66
C LEU A 82 3.46 -3.76 8.12
N TYR A 83 3.14 -3.62 6.83
CA TYR A 83 2.80 -2.32 6.25
C TYR A 83 1.49 -1.77 6.83
N GLY A 84 0.53 -2.64 7.10
CA GLY A 84 -0.71 -2.29 7.76
C GLY A 84 -0.51 -1.65 9.14
N THR A 85 0.41 -2.20 9.92
CA THR A 85 0.76 -1.68 11.25
C THR A 85 1.60 -0.40 11.16
N LEU A 86 2.49 -0.30 10.17
CA LEU A 86 3.29 0.92 9.92
C LEU A 86 2.40 2.15 9.66
N LEU A 87 1.29 1.98 8.94
CA LEU A 87 0.41 3.09 8.53
C LEU A 87 -0.74 3.36 9.52
N ARG A 88 -0.91 2.55 10.56
CA ARG A 88 -2.02 2.66 11.52
C ARG A 88 -1.65 3.44 12.77
#